data_AF-A0A645F8D0-F1
#
_entry.id   AF-A0A645F8D0-F1
#
_cell.length_a   1.000
_cell.length_b   1.000
_cell.length_c   1.000
_cell.angle_alpha   90.00
_cell.angle_beta   90.00
_cell.angle_gamma   90.00
#
_symmetry.space_group_name_H-M   'P 1'
#
loop_
_entity.id
_entity.type
_entity.pdbx_description
1 polymer ?
#
loop_
_entity_poly.entity_id
_entity_poly.type
_entity_poly.pdbx_seq_one_letter_code
_entity_poly.pdbx_strand_id
1 'polypeptide(L)' 'MEFKLALLSVKDVNVSKQFYKELFNQEVILDLGRNVTFSGGFAIQEDFAWLTNRELMN' A
#
# COMPACT_ATOMS: atom_id res chain seq x y z
N MET A 1 -0.33 -19.04 -11.72
CA MET A 1 -0.10 -18.00 -10.70
C MET A 1 0.96 -17.08 -11.26
N GLU A 2 0.70 -15.77 -11.32
CA GLU A 2 1.61 -14.79 -11.89
C GLU A 2 1.81 -13.67 -10.88
N PHE A 3 3.05 -13.27 -10.64
CA PHE A 3 3.36 -12.10 -9.83
C PHE A 3 2.94 -10.82 -10.56
N LYS A 4 2.31 -9.89 -9.86
CA LYS A 4 1.87 -8.61 -10.45
C LYS A 4 2.68 -7.43 -9.94
N LEU A 5 2.77 -7.25 -8.62
CA LEU A 5 3.50 -6.14 -8.00
C LEU A 5 3.81 -6.43 -6.53
N ALA A 6 4.75 -5.66 -5.98
CA ALA A 6 5.04 -5.68 -4.55
C ALA A 6 4.00 -4.85 -3.78
N LEU A 7 3.54 -5.36 -2.64
CA LEU A 7 2.63 -4.66 -1.73
C LEU A 7 3.29 -4.49 -0.36
N LEU A 8 3.38 -3.23 0.08
CA LEU A 8 4.02 -2.83 1.33
C LEU A 8 2.96 -2.57 2.40
N SER A 9 3.06 -3.25 3.54
CA SER A 9 2.21 -2.94 4.70
C SER A 9 2.63 -1.59 5.30
N VAL A 10 1.66 -0.71 5.54
CA VAL A 10 1.87 0.59 6.17
C VAL A 10 0.91 0.79 7.33
N LYS A 11 1.25 1.69 8.26
CA LYS A 11 0.40 2.01 9.41
C LYS A 11 -0.72 2.99 9.07
N ASP A 12 -0.43 3.96 8.20
CA ASP A 12 -1.39 4.99 7.75
C ASP A 12 -1.14 5.25 6.27
N VAL A 13 -2.13 4.94 5.44
CA VAL A 13 -2.02 5.05 3.99
C VAL A 13 -1.82 6.50 3.52
N ASN A 14 -2.38 7.49 4.22
CA ASN A 14 -2.29 8.90 3.83
C ASN A 14 -0.92 9.49 4.15
N VAL A 15 -0.35 9.14 5.31
CA VAL A 15 1.02 9.54 5.66
C VAL A 15 2.01 8.93 4.68
N SER A 16 1.88 7.63 4.38
CA SER A 16 2.75 6.97 3.40
C SER A 16 2.56 7.51 1.99
N LYS A 17 1.33 7.87 1.59
CA LYS A 17 1.04 8.50 0.30
C LYS A 17 1.80 9.81 0.12
N GLN A 18 1.84 10.67 1.15
CA GLN A 18 2.64 11.89 1.11
C GLN A 18 4.14 11.58 1.03
N PHE A 19 4.64 10.65 1.86
CA PHE A 19 6.05 10.25 1.84
C PHE A 19 6.51 9.78 0.45
N TYR A 20 5.77 8.88 -0.19
CA TYR A 20 6.12 8.38 -1.52
C TYR A 20 5.98 9.43 -2.62
N LYS A 21 5.00 10.32 -2.49
CA LYS A 21 4.84 11.45 -3.42
C LYS A 21 5.99 12.45 -3.30
N GLU A 22 6.30 12.91 -2.10
CA GLU A 22 7.25 14.01 -1.88
C GLU A 22 8.72 13.59 -1.99
N LEU A 23 9.08 12.42 -1.46
CA LEU A 23 10.48 11.98 -1.44
C LEU A 23 10.89 11.25 -2.73
N PHE A 24 9.94 10.59 -3.40
CA PHE A 24 10.20 9.71 -4.53
C PHE A 24 9.44 10.08 -5.81
N ASN A 25 8.71 11.20 -5.81
CA ASN A 25 7.91 11.68 -6.94
C ASN A 25 6.94 10.61 -7.48
N GLN A 26 6.39 9.79 -6.58
CA GLN A 26 5.45 8.74 -6.97
C GLN A 26 4.05 9.32 -7.16
N GLU A 27 3.46 9.03 -8.32
CA GLU A 27 2.08 9.41 -8.62
C GLU A 27 1.13 8.27 -8.31
N VAL A 28 -0.04 8.60 -7.78
CA VAL A 28 -1.10 7.63 -7.50
C VAL A 28 -1.81 7.28 -8.80
N ILE A 29 -1.81 6.00 -9.17
CA ILE A 29 -2.49 5.51 -10.38
C ILE A 29 -3.77 4.73 -10.06
N LEU A 30 -3.94 4.30 -8.81
CA LEU A 30 -5.18 3.71 -8.30
C LEU A 30 -5.27 3.95 -6.79
N ASP A 31 -6.40 4.48 -6.33
CA ASP A 31 -6.70 4.69 -4.91
C ASP A 31 -7.99 3.93 -4.57
N LEU A 32 -7.88 2.91 -3.72
CA LEU A 32 -9.00 2.11 -3.20
C LEU A 32 -9.20 2.37 -1.70
N GLY A 33 -8.79 3.54 -1.20
CA GLY A 33 -8.82 3.88 0.21
C GLY A 33 -7.62 3.31 0.95
N ARG A 34 -7.79 2.15 1.61
CA ARG A 34 -6.71 1.51 2.40
C ARG A 34 -5.61 0.88 1.54
N ASN A 35 -5.86 0.72 0.24
CA ASN A 35 -4.89 0.26 -0.75
C ASN A 35 -4.64 1.37 -1.78
N VAL A 36 -3.37 1.69 -2.02
CA VAL A 36 -2.98 2.71 -3.01
C VAL A 36 -1.85 2.15 -3.87
N THR A 37 -1.99 2.25 -5.19
CA THR A 37 -0.98 1.86 -6.17
C THR A 37 -0.30 3.08 -6.77
N PHE A 38 1.03 3.03 -6.86
CA PHE A 38 1.86 4.08 -7.43
C PHE A 38 2.39 3.75 -8.82
N SER A 39 2.73 4.79 -9.58
CA SER A 39 3.28 4.71 -10.94
C SER A 39 4.60 3.92 -11.02
N GLY A 40 5.35 3.82 -9.94
CA GLY A 40 6.57 3.00 -9.84
C GLY A 40 6.36 1.49 -9.73
N GLY A 41 5.11 1.00 -9.83
CA GLY A 41 4.83 -0.45 -9.91
C GLY A 41 4.78 -1.16 -8.56
N PHE A 42 4.38 -0.45 -7.50
CA PHE A 42 4.13 -1.03 -6.17
C PHE A 42 2.88 -0.43 -5.55
N ALA A 43 2.35 -1.12 -4.54
CA ALA A 43 1.22 -0.65 -3.75
C ALA A 43 1.56 -0.58 -2.26
N ILE A 44 0.83 0.26 -1.54
CA ILE A 44 0.81 0.31 -0.07
C ILE A 44 -0.55 -0.13 0.46
N GLN A 45 -0.56 -0.72 1.66
CA GLN A 45 -1.75 -1.27 2.28
C GLN A 45 -1.78 -1.02 3.79
N GLU A 46 -2.82 -0.37 4.28
CA GLU A 46 -3.17 -0.32 5.70
C GLU A 46 -3.96 -1.56 6.12
N ASP A 47 -3.94 -1.94 7.40
CA ASP A 47 -4.63 -3.14 7.93
C ASP A 47 -4.26 -4.44 7.20
N PHE A 48 -2.97 -4.63 6.89
CA PHE A 48 -2.53 -5.83 6.18
C PHE A 48 -2.83 -7.15 6.93
N ALA A 49 -2.93 -7.09 8.26
CA ALA A 49 -3.32 -8.24 9.08
C ALA A 49 -4.74 -8.76 8.72
N TRP A 50 -5.69 -7.87 8.40
CA TRP A 50 -7.03 -8.21 7.93
C TRP A 50 -6.98 -9.02 6.63
N LEU A 51 -6.19 -8.58 5.65
CA LEU A 51 -6.04 -9.26 4.36
C LEU A 51 -5.42 -10.66 4.45
N THR A 52 -4.61 -10.89 5.48
CA THR A 52 -3.91 -12.16 5.68
C THR A 52 -4.60 -13.06 6.69
N ASN A 53 -5.79 -12.67 7.17
CA ASN A 53 -6.55 -13.37 8.22
C ASN A 53 -5.71 -13.60 9.49
N ARG A 54 -4.85 -12.64 9.84
CA ARG A 54 -3.95 -12.68 11.01
C ARG A 54 -4.41 -11.82 12.17
N GLU A 55 -5.54 -11.15 12.07
CA GLU A 55 -6.09 -10.29 13.15
C GLU A 55 -6.42 -11.05 14.43
N LEU A 56 -6.68 -12.36 14.36
CA LEU A 56 -7.03 -13.19 15.51
C LEU A 56 -5.82 -13.65 16.36
N MET A 57 -4.60 -13.22 16.05
CA MET A 57 -3.38 -13.67 16.72
C MET A 57 -2.79 -12.65 17.72
N ASN A 58 -3.48 -11.55 18.00
CA ASN A 58 -3.05 -10.51 18.94
C ASN A 58 -3.90 -10.49 20.21
#